data_AF-A0A942TDN3-F1
#
_entry.id   AF-A0A942TDN3-F1
#
_cell.length_a   1.000
_cell.length_b   1.000
_cell.length_c   1.000
_cell.angle_alpha   90.00
_cell.angle_beta   90.00
_cell.angle_gamma   90.00
#
_symmetry.space_group_name_H-M   'P 1'
#
loop_
_entity.id
_entity.type
_entity.pdbx_description
1 polymer ?
#
loop_
_entity_poly.entity_id
_entity_poly.type
_entity_poly.pdbx_seq_one_letter_code
_entity_poly.pdbx_strand_id
1 'polypeptide(L)'
;MNLQEMKVKELRTLAGEMQIVGRSEMKKEQLISAIEAAQIEEQVQEFMIVDGVSEEVARDMINEQVNQPTGEEFEITPEMIQQVEEENRHFEQTVLGTTQNEGASNNSEEKPVKKPRGEQRKINLLNAENEIVETFECRKEAIRYCMKSGICNEGWASVSLKESRRMYRTKDGRKTSAQRNKGYTGADHILLYAIN
;
A
#
# COMPACT_ATOMS: atom_id res chain seq x y z
N MET A 1 3.15 -27.40 6.15
CA MET A 1 3.72 -27.26 4.79
C MET A 1 5.13 -26.70 4.93
N ASN A 2 6.16 -27.28 4.32
CA ASN A 2 7.53 -26.74 4.46
C ASN A 2 7.80 -25.66 3.39
N LEU A 3 7.53 -24.41 3.72
CA LEU A 3 7.63 -23.28 2.78
C LEU A 3 9.07 -22.94 2.40
N GLN A 4 10.06 -23.35 3.21
CA GLN A 4 11.48 -23.07 2.96
C GLN A 4 12.04 -23.83 1.76
N GLU A 5 11.51 -25.03 1.48
CA GLU A 5 11.98 -25.89 0.38
C GLU A 5 11.29 -25.55 -0.96
N MET A 6 10.21 -24.79 -0.94
CA MET A 6 9.45 -24.43 -2.13
C MET A 6 10.18 -23.41 -3.02
N LYS A 7 9.93 -23.49 -4.32
CA LYS A 7 10.48 -22.51 -5.27
C LYS A 7 9.73 -21.18 -5.14
N VAL A 8 10.43 -20.06 -5.36
CA VAL A 8 9.83 -18.70 -5.32
C VAL A 8 8.61 -18.59 -6.24
N LYS A 9 8.60 -19.29 -7.37
CA LYS A 9 7.46 -19.34 -8.29
C LYS A 9 6.23 -19.97 -7.63
N GLU A 10 6.41 -21.08 -6.92
CA GLU A 10 5.32 -21.80 -6.22
C GLU A 10 4.81 -20.98 -5.04
N LEU A 11 5.72 -20.35 -4.28
CA LEU A 11 5.37 -19.42 -3.20
C LEU A 11 4.54 -18.23 -3.72
N ARG A 12 4.84 -17.70 -4.91
CA ARG A 12 4.05 -16.62 -5.53
C ARG A 12 2.68 -17.07 -6.02
N THR A 13 2.56 -18.32 -6.46
CA THR A 13 1.25 -18.91 -6.79
C THR A 13 0.42 -19.04 -5.53
N LEU A 14 0.97 -19.63 -4.47
CA LEU A 14 0.31 -19.81 -3.18
C LEU A 14 -0.09 -18.45 -2.56
N ALA A 15 0.82 -17.49 -2.53
CA ALA A 15 0.52 -16.12 -2.10
C ALA A 15 -0.54 -15.42 -2.97
N GLY A 16 -0.72 -15.86 -4.22
CA GLY A 16 -1.76 -15.37 -5.11
C GLY A 16 -3.13 -15.95 -4.79
N GLU A 17 -3.18 -17.23 -4.42
CA GLU A 17 -4.39 -17.90 -3.93
C GLU A 17 -4.87 -17.25 -2.64
N MET A 18 -3.95 -16.92 -1.74
CA MET A 18 -4.20 -16.23 -0.46
C MET A 18 -4.37 -14.71 -0.58
N GLN A 19 -4.49 -14.16 -1.80
CA GLN A 19 -4.70 -12.73 -2.06
C GLN A 19 -3.64 -11.77 -1.44
N ILE A 20 -2.40 -12.22 -1.21
CA ILE A 20 -1.34 -11.40 -0.63
C ILE A 20 -0.90 -10.32 -1.64
N VAL A 21 -1.06 -9.06 -1.24
CA VAL A 21 -0.70 -7.87 -2.03
C VAL A 21 0.82 -7.71 -2.07
N GLY A 22 1.38 -7.36 -3.22
CA GLY A 22 2.83 -7.14 -3.36
C GLY A 22 3.67 -8.43 -3.50
N ARG A 23 3.05 -9.61 -3.57
CA ARG A 23 3.73 -10.92 -3.70
C ARG A 23 4.76 -11.02 -4.83
N SER A 24 4.60 -10.24 -5.89
CA SER A 24 5.54 -10.23 -7.04
C SER A 24 6.86 -9.52 -6.73
N GLU A 25 6.85 -8.58 -5.77
CA GLU A 25 7.99 -7.74 -5.40
C GLU A 25 8.71 -8.23 -4.13
N MET A 26 8.04 -9.06 -3.33
CA MET A 26 8.57 -9.64 -2.10
C MET A 26 9.73 -10.62 -2.36
N LYS A 27 10.73 -10.58 -1.48
CA LYS A 27 11.80 -11.59 -1.41
C LYS A 27 11.24 -12.92 -0.89
N LYS A 28 11.98 -14.03 -1.08
CA LYS A 28 11.54 -15.37 -0.66
C LYS A 28 11.15 -15.42 0.83
N GLU A 29 11.98 -14.87 1.70
CA GLU A 29 11.72 -14.82 3.15
C GLU A 29 10.44 -14.03 3.46
N GLN A 30 10.26 -12.87 2.83
CA GLN A 30 9.04 -12.05 2.99
C GLN A 30 7.79 -12.75 2.48
N LEU A 31 7.89 -13.51 1.38
CA LEU A 31 6.79 -14.34 0.88
C LEU A 31 6.43 -15.43 1.89
N ILE A 32 7.43 -16.09 2.48
CA ILE A 32 7.20 -17.14 3.49
C ILE A 32 6.49 -16.55 4.70
N SER A 33 7.02 -15.46 5.27
CA SER A 33 6.38 -14.82 6.44
C SER A 33 4.97 -14.31 6.14
N ALA A 34 4.72 -13.78 4.94
CA ALA A 34 3.39 -13.32 4.56
C ALA A 34 2.39 -14.48 4.39
N ILE A 35 2.84 -15.60 3.83
CA ILE A 35 2.03 -16.82 3.68
C ILE A 35 1.70 -17.41 5.06
N GLU A 36 2.69 -17.49 5.96
CA GLU A 36 2.48 -17.97 7.33
C GLU A 36 1.48 -17.09 8.09
N ALA A 37 1.62 -15.76 7.98
CA ALA A 37 0.68 -14.83 8.59
C ALA A 37 -0.75 -15.02 8.06
N ALA A 38 -0.92 -15.16 6.75
CA ALA A 38 -2.23 -15.38 6.13
C ALA A 38 -2.85 -16.74 6.53
N GLN A 39 -2.03 -17.78 6.73
CA GLN A 39 -2.51 -19.09 7.19
C GLN A 39 -3.00 -19.05 8.64
N ILE A 40 -2.34 -18.26 9.49
CA ILE A 40 -2.78 -18.04 10.87
C ILE A 40 -4.10 -17.26 10.89
N GLU A 41 -4.21 -16.21 10.07
CA GLU A 41 -5.45 -15.42 9.96
C GLU A 41 -6.65 -16.26 9.52
N GLU A 42 -6.47 -17.14 8.53
CA GLU A 42 -7.50 -18.07 8.06
C GLU A 42 -7.96 -19.02 9.18
N GLN A 43 -7.02 -19.59 9.95
CA GLN A 43 -7.36 -20.45 11.09
C GLN A 43 -8.11 -19.70 12.21
N VAL A 44 -7.74 -18.45 12.48
CA VAL A 44 -8.42 -17.61 13.47
C VAL A 44 -9.84 -17.27 13.02
N GLN A 45 -10.04 -16.94 11.75
CA GLN A 45 -11.37 -16.68 11.20
C GLN A 45 -12.25 -17.93 11.24
N GLU A 46 -11.70 -19.10 10.89
CA GLU A 46 -12.43 -20.37 10.98
C GLU A 46 -12.83 -20.68 12.43
N PHE A 47 -11.93 -20.46 13.40
CA PHE A 47 -12.22 -20.65 14.82
C PHE A 47 -13.33 -19.72 15.33
N MET A 48 -13.37 -18.46 14.88
CA MET A 48 -14.43 -17.51 15.26
C MET A 48 -15.82 -17.90 14.75
N ILE A 49 -15.90 -18.66 13.65
CA ILE A 49 -17.18 -19.08 13.05
C ILE A 49 -17.74 -20.32 13.75
N VAL A 50 -16.89 -21.20 14.29
CA VAL A 50 -17.31 -22.51 14.83
C VAL A 50 -17.88 -22.40 16.25
N ASP A 51 -17.41 -21.48 17.09
CA ASP A 51 -17.84 -21.41 18.49
C ASP A 51 -18.98 -20.41 18.79
N GLY A 52 -19.53 -19.72 17.78
CA GLY A 52 -20.67 -18.81 17.99
C GLY A 52 -20.42 -17.76 19.08
N VAL A 53 -19.16 -17.41 19.33
CA VAL A 53 -18.77 -16.40 20.30
C VAL A 53 -19.00 -15.06 19.63
N SER A 54 -20.11 -14.40 19.98
CA SER A 54 -20.32 -13.01 19.59
C SER A 54 -19.16 -12.17 20.09
N GLU A 55 -18.82 -11.11 19.33
CA GLU A 55 -17.74 -10.17 19.63
C GLU A 55 -17.80 -9.60 21.06
N GLU A 56 -18.99 -9.62 21.66
CA GLU A 56 -19.27 -9.23 23.05
C GLU A 56 -18.71 -10.25 24.06
N VAL A 57 -18.86 -11.55 23.81
CA VAL A 57 -18.38 -12.61 24.71
C VAL A 57 -16.85 -12.71 24.71
N ALA A 58 -16.20 -12.44 23.56
CA ALA A 58 -14.74 -12.37 23.49
C ALA A 58 -14.17 -11.20 24.31
N ARG A 59 -14.87 -10.06 24.38
CA ARG A 59 -14.50 -8.93 25.26
C ARG A 59 -14.66 -9.28 26.73
N ASP A 60 -15.74 -9.96 27.10
CA ASP A 60 -15.98 -10.35 28.48
C ASP A 60 -14.95 -11.37 28.98
N MET A 61 -14.52 -12.33 28.14
CA MET A 61 -13.46 -13.28 28.49
C MET A 61 -12.08 -12.63 28.65
N ILE A 62 -11.76 -11.58 27.87
CA ILE A 62 -10.53 -10.81 28.03
C ILE A 62 -10.57 -9.96 29.31
N ASN A 63 -11.72 -9.38 29.66
CA ASN A 63 -11.88 -8.59 30.88
C ASN A 63 -11.92 -9.45 32.16
N GLU A 64 -12.39 -10.70 32.09
CA GLU A 64 -12.45 -11.60 33.25
C GLU A 64 -11.09 -12.20 33.61
N GLN A 65 -10.16 -12.32 32.65
CA GLN A 65 -8.76 -12.73 32.93
C GLN A 65 -7.90 -11.62 33.57
N VAL A 66 -8.32 -10.36 33.54
CA VAL A 66 -7.58 -9.23 34.12
C VAL A 66 -8.01 -8.94 35.58
N ASN A 67 -9.07 -9.59 36.09
CA ASN A 67 -9.62 -9.36 37.44
C ASN A 67 -9.71 -10.62 38.31
N GLN A 68 -8.76 -11.55 38.21
CA GLN A 68 -8.50 -12.43 39.35
C GLN A 68 -7.54 -11.71 40.30
N PRO A 69 -7.91 -11.46 41.57
CA PRO A 69 -6.99 -10.96 42.57
C PRO A 69 -6.03 -12.11 42.91
N THR A 70 -4.89 -12.18 42.20
CA THR A 70 -3.72 -12.88 42.72
C THR A 70 -3.28 -12.11 43.96
N GLY A 71 -3.68 -12.61 45.13
CA GLY A 71 -3.38 -12.05 46.45
C GLY A 71 -1.92 -12.17 46.84
N GLU A 72 -1.03 -11.65 46.00
CA GLU A 72 0.35 -11.35 46.36
C GLU A 72 0.51 -9.84 46.26
N GLU A 73 0.54 -9.18 47.42
CA GLU A 73 0.95 -7.78 47.53
C GLU A 73 2.39 -7.68 47.03
N PHE A 74 2.56 -7.34 45.75
CA PHE A 74 3.86 -6.98 45.21
C PHE A 74 4.21 -5.60 45.75
N GLU A 75 4.94 -5.57 46.86
CA GLU A 75 5.58 -4.34 47.34
C GLU A 75 6.59 -3.88 46.29
N ILE A 76 6.26 -2.80 45.58
CA ILE A 76 7.18 -2.14 44.66
C ILE A 76 8.36 -1.63 45.50
N THR A 77 9.50 -2.31 45.41
CA THR A 77 10.69 -1.88 46.14
C THR A 77 11.27 -0.62 45.49
N PRO A 78 11.90 0.29 46.27
CA PRO A 78 12.56 1.48 45.74
C PRO A 78 13.63 1.16 44.66
N GLU A 79 14.21 -0.04 44.69
CA GLU A 79 15.20 -0.51 43.72
C GLU A 79 14.59 -0.74 42.33
N MET A 80 13.37 -1.27 42.25
CA MET A 80 12.69 -1.47 40.95
C MET A 80 12.32 -0.15 40.29
N ILE A 81 12.01 0.88 41.09
CA ILE A 81 11.75 2.24 40.58
C ILE A 81 13.03 2.85 40.01
N GLN A 82 14.17 2.70 40.69
CA GLN A 82 15.46 3.17 40.19
C GLN A 82 15.87 2.49 38.87
N GLN A 83 15.60 1.19 38.73
CA GLN A 83 15.98 0.45 37.53
C GLN A 83 15.22 0.93 36.28
N VAL A 84 13.93 1.25 36.42
CA VAL A 84 13.12 1.82 35.33
C VAL A 84 13.57 3.25 34.97
N GLU A 85 13.99 4.05 35.96
CA GLU A 85 14.52 5.39 35.71
C GLU A 85 15.89 5.39 35.01
N GLU A 86 16.72 4.37 35.26
CA GLU A 86 18.00 4.20 34.56
C GLU A 86 17.82 3.74 33.11
N GLU A 87 16.92 2.80 32.85
CA GLU A 87 16.59 2.34 31.49
C GLU A 87 16.03 3.48 30.62
N ASN A 88 15.14 4.30 31.18
CA ASN A 88 14.59 5.46 30.47
C ASN A 88 15.68 6.49 30.14
N ARG A 89 16.64 6.72 31.04
CA ARG A 89 17.80 7.62 30.77
C ARG A 89 18.71 7.11 29.66
N HIS A 90 18.90 5.79 29.57
CA HIS A 90 19.75 5.18 28.54
C HIS A 90 19.10 5.26 27.16
N PHE A 91 17.77 5.16 27.09
CA PHE A 91 17.01 5.31 25.86
C PHE A 91 17.10 6.75 25.30
N GLU A 92 16.97 7.77 26.15
CA GLU A 92 17.06 9.18 25.71
C GLU A 92 18.45 9.56 25.15
N GLN A 93 19.54 9.02 25.71
CA GLN A 93 20.90 9.25 25.18
C GLN A 93 21.12 8.59 23.82
N THR A 94 20.48 7.47 23.55
CA THR A 94 20.63 6.73 22.29
C THR A 94 19.90 7.44 21.14
N VAL A 95 18.75 8.06 21.41
CA VAL A 95 17.92 8.72 20.39
C VAL A 95 18.47 10.11 20.00
N LEU A 96 19.12 10.83 20.92
CA LEU A 96 19.69 12.16 20.67
C LEU A 96 21.09 12.17 20.05
N GLY A 97 21.76 11.00 19.91
CA GLY A 97 23.10 10.88 19.33
C GLY A 97 23.18 10.73 17.81
N THR A 98 22.07 10.48 17.12
CA THR A 98 22.07 10.08 15.68
C THR A 98 21.64 11.16 14.68
N THR A 99 21.40 12.39 15.10
CA THR A 99 20.80 13.42 14.21
C THR A 99 21.56 14.73 14.15
N GLN A 100 22.90 14.72 14.07
CA GLN A 100 23.68 15.88 13.60
C GLN A 100 24.95 15.44 12.86
N ASN A 101 24.89 15.29 11.54
CA ASN A 101 25.66 16.14 10.60
C ASN A 101 25.54 15.67 9.15
N GLU A 102 25.38 16.66 8.31
CA GLU A 102 25.29 16.63 6.86
C GLU A 102 26.64 16.30 6.19
N GLY A 103 26.57 15.99 4.89
CA GLY A 103 27.60 16.48 3.96
C GLY A 103 28.32 15.44 3.12
N ALA A 104 27.81 15.26 1.90
CA ALA A 104 28.53 14.98 0.64
C ALA A 104 30.00 14.52 0.69
N SER A 105 30.29 13.34 0.12
CA SER A 105 31.16 13.24 -1.06
C SER A 105 31.15 11.83 -1.66
N ASN A 106 31.27 11.81 -2.99
CA ASN A 106 31.46 10.71 -3.92
C ASN A 106 32.36 9.57 -3.41
N ASN A 107 31.88 8.32 -3.50
CA ASN A 107 32.57 7.34 -4.36
C ASN A 107 31.70 6.13 -4.71
N SER A 108 31.92 5.69 -5.94
CA SER A 108 31.34 4.59 -6.69
C SER A 108 31.43 3.21 -6.01
N GLU A 109 30.29 2.54 -5.89
CA GLU A 109 30.20 1.08 -5.96
C GLU A 109 29.02 0.71 -6.88
N GLU A 110 29.34 -0.09 -7.90
CA GLU A 110 28.48 -0.46 -9.02
C GLU A 110 27.19 -1.15 -8.57
N LYS A 111 26.08 -0.43 -8.67
CA LYS A 111 24.75 -1.04 -8.68
C LYS A 111 24.58 -1.80 -10.00
N PRO A 112 23.95 -2.99 -9.99
CA PRO A 112 23.73 -3.76 -11.20
C PRO A 112 22.98 -2.89 -12.20
N VAL A 113 23.57 -2.74 -13.38
CA VAL A 113 23.07 -1.95 -14.50
C VAL A 113 21.60 -2.35 -14.73
N LYS A 114 20.69 -1.50 -14.24
CA LYS A 114 19.28 -1.60 -14.60
C LYS A 114 19.26 -1.47 -16.12
N LYS A 115 18.81 -2.53 -16.80
CA LYS A 115 18.51 -2.50 -18.24
C LYS A 115 17.84 -1.15 -18.56
N PRO A 116 18.24 -0.45 -19.63
CA PRO A 116 17.73 0.88 -19.93
C PRO A 116 16.21 0.82 -19.81
N ARG A 117 15.70 1.50 -18.78
CA ARG A 117 14.27 1.61 -18.54
C ARG A 117 13.77 2.30 -19.80
N GLY A 118 13.06 1.54 -20.64
CA GLY A 118 12.63 2.01 -21.95
C GLY A 118 12.15 3.45 -21.83
N GLU A 119 12.57 4.27 -22.79
CA GLU A 119 12.33 5.70 -22.88
C GLU A 119 10.97 6.05 -22.26
N GLN A 120 10.98 6.85 -21.19
CA GLN A 120 9.76 7.22 -20.49
C GLN A 120 8.88 7.97 -21.48
N ARG A 121 7.90 7.26 -22.05
CA ARG A 121 6.99 7.84 -23.02
C ARG A 121 6.20 8.92 -22.32
N LYS A 122 6.32 10.16 -22.80
CA LYS A 122 5.49 11.28 -22.37
C LYS A 122 4.02 10.93 -22.56
N ILE A 123 3.14 11.55 -21.79
CA ILE A 123 1.70 11.34 -21.88
C ILE A 123 1.06 12.66 -22.27
N ASN A 124 0.26 12.67 -23.32
CA ASN A 124 -0.51 13.83 -23.73
C ASN A 124 -1.97 13.66 -23.30
N LEU A 125 -2.53 14.69 -22.71
CA LEU A 125 -3.97 14.85 -22.54
C LEU A 125 -4.51 15.62 -23.75
N LEU A 126 -5.43 15.00 -24.49
CA LEU A 126 -6.08 15.61 -25.63
C LEU A 126 -7.54 15.93 -25.29
N ASN A 127 -8.02 17.08 -25.77
CA ASN A 127 -9.43 17.46 -25.67
C ASN A 127 -10.30 16.73 -26.71
N ALA A 128 -11.58 17.09 -26.78
CA ALA A 128 -12.54 16.54 -27.75
C ALA A 128 -12.11 16.76 -29.22
N GLU A 129 -11.38 17.85 -29.48
CA GLU A 129 -10.91 18.28 -30.81
C GLU A 129 -9.54 17.70 -31.18
N ASN A 130 -8.94 16.88 -30.31
CA ASN A 130 -7.57 16.33 -30.41
C ASN A 130 -6.44 17.34 -30.21
N GLU A 131 -6.72 18.50 -29.63
CA GLU A 131 -5.68 19.44 -29.26
C GLU A 131 -5.03 18.99 -27.94
N ILE A 132 -3.71 19.14 -27.86
CA ILE A 132 -2.96 18.83 -26.66
C ILE A 132 -3.25 19.92 -25.63
N VAL A 133 -3.89 19.52 -24.54
CA VAL A 133 -4.17 20.39 -23.39
C VAL A 133 -2.93 20.47 -22.49
N GLU A 134 -2.29 19.32 -22.25
CA GLU A 134 -1.16 19.21 -21.33
C GLU A 134 -0.31 17.98 -21.64
N THR A 135 0.99 18.04 -21.35
CA THR A 135 1.93 16.94 -21.52
C THR A 135 2.60 16.61 -20.19
N PHE A 136 2.64 15.32 -19.84
CA PHE A 136 3.16 14.82 -18.59
C PHE A 136 4.35 13.90 -18.81
N GLU A 137 5.31 13.94 -17.90
CA GLU A 137 6.47 13.04 -17.91
C GLU A 137 6.11 11.65 -17.37
N CYS A 138 5.14 11.58 -16.45
CA CYS A 138 4.78 10.33 -15.80
C CYS A 138 3.27 10.11 -15.67
N ARG A 139 2.89 8.83 -15.64
CA ARG A 139 1.50 8.39 -15.48
C ARG A 139 0.83 8.93 -14.22
N LYS A 140 1.55 8.95 -13.10
CA LYS A 140 0.99 9.37 -11.81
C LYS A 140 0.59 10.84 -11.83
N GLU A 141 1.39 11.67 -12.50
CA GLU A 141 1.14 13.10 -12.64
C GLU A 141 -0.07 13.37 -13.54
N ALA A 142 -0.15 12.70 -14.70
CA ALA A 142 -1.29 12.80 -15.60
C ALA A 142 -2.62 12.46 -14.90
N ILE A 143 -2.66 11.35 -14.15
CA ILE A 143 -3.85 10.92 -13.40
C ILE A 143 -4.23 11.96 -12.33
N ARG A 144 -3.24 12.44 -11.56
CA ARG A 144 -3.46 13.44 -10.52
C ARG A 144 -4.01 14.74 -11.09
N TYR A 145 -3.47 15.19 -12.22
CA TYR A 145 -3.95 16.37 -12.93
C TYR A 145 -5.42 16.20 -13.32
N CYS A 146 -5.80 15.10 -13.96
CA CYS A 146 -7.18 14.86 -14.38
C CYS A 146 -8.17 14.84 -13.22
N MET A 147 -7.77 14.32 -12.05
CA MET A 147 -8.61 14.35 -10.86
C MET A 147 -8.74 15.77 -10.28
N LYS A 148 -7.62 16.49 -10.14
CA LYS A 148 -7.60 17.84 -9.55
C LYS A 148 -8.32 18.88 -10.41
N SER A 149 -8.22 18.76 -11.73
CA SER A 149 -8.91 19.63 -12.71
C SER A 149 -10.39 19.24 -12.91
N GLY A 150 -10.86 18.18 -12.27
CA GLY A 150 -12.23 17.70 -12.44
C GLY A 150 -12.51 17.15 -13.83
N ILE A 151 -11.48 16.72 -14.58
CA ILE A 151 -11.64 16.12 -15.91
C ILE A 151 -12.23 14.72 -15.78
N CYS A 152 -11.64 13.87 -14.93
CA CYS A 152 -12.13 12.51 -14.69
C CYS A 152 -11.68 11.94 -13.35
N ASN A 153 -12.28 10.82 -12.95
CA ASN A 153 -11.77 10.02 -11.84
C ASN A 153 -10.58 9.14 -12.27
N GLU A 154 -9.89 8.57 -11.29
CA GLU A 154 -8.69 7.73 -11.49
C GLU A 154 -8.96 6.51 -12.39
N GLY A 155 -10.12 5.88 -12.26
CA GLY A 155 -10.51 4.72 -13.05
C GLY A 155 -10.58 5.05 -14.54
N TRP A 156 -11.24 6.16 -14.90
CA TRP A 156 -11.32 6.63 -16.28
C TRP A 156 -9.96 7.09 -16.82
N ALA A 157 -9.13 7.75 -16.00
CA ALA A 157 -7.77 8.11 -16.39
C ALA A 157 -6.92 6.88 -16.74
N SER A 158 -7.01 5.83 -15.91
CA SER A 158 -6.30 4.57 -16.12
C SER A 158 -6.81 3.79 -17.35
N VAL A 159 -8.13 3.72 -17.54
CA VAL A 159 -8.73 3.09 -18.73
C VAL A 159 -8.33 3.85 -20.00
N SER A 160 -8.32 5.18 -19.97
CA SER A 160 -7.92 5.99 -21.12
C SER A 160 -6.49 5.69 -21.55
N LEU A 161 -5.55 5.63 -20.61
CA LEU A 161 -4.15 5.26 -20.88
C LEU A 161 -3.95 3.81 -21.34
N LYS A 162 -4.73 2.87 -20.79
CA LYS A 162 -4.58 1.43 -21.08
C LYS A 162 -5.22 1.05 -22.41
N GLU A 163 -6.41 1.58 -22.69
CA GLU A 163 -7.25 1.17 -23.81
C GLU A 163 -7.30 2.22 -24.93
N SER A 164 -6.63 3.36 -24.76
CA SER A 164 -6.69 4.50 -25.71
C SER A 164 -8.14 4.91 -25.99
N ARG A 165 -8.97 4.97 -24.93
CA ARG A 165 -10.39 5.33 -25.01
C ARG A 165 -10.63 6.74 -24.49
N ARG A 166 -11.52 7.47 -25.17
CA ARG A 166 -12.04 8.76 -24.68
C ARG A 166 -12.86 8.57 -23.41
N MET A 167 -12.71 9.51 -22.49
CA MET A 167 -13.41 9.59 -21.22
C MET A 167 -14.83 10.08 -21.45
N TYR A 168 -15.79 9.49 -20.74
CA TYR A 168 -17.20 9.92 -20.70
C TYR A 168 -17.75 10.34 -22.07
N ARG A 169 -17.84 9.39 -23.00
CA ARG A 169 -18.29 9.65 -24.36
C ARG A 169 -19.61 10.41 -24.35
N THR A 170 -19.69 11.51 -25.09
CA THR A 170 -20.96 12.22 -25.24
C THR A 170 -21.76 11.53 -26.34
N LYS A 171 -23.00 11.12 -26.05
CA LYS A 171 -23.94 10.63 -27.06
C LYS A 171 -25.11 11.61 -27.10
N ASP A 172 -25.35 12.21 -28.27
CA ASP A 172 -26.45 13.16 -28.49
C ASP A 172 -26.41 14.39 -27.53
N GLY A 173 -25.21 14.88 -27.23
CA GLY A 173 -25.00 16.03 -26.32
C GLY A 173 -25.12 15.71 -24.83
N ARG A 174 -25.35 14.44 -24.45
CA ARG A 174 -25.37 13.99 -23.05
C ARG A 174 -24.21 13.03 -22.76
N LYS A 175 -23.55 13.21 -21.61
CA LYS A 175 -22.52 12.29 -21.14
C LYS A 175 -23.14 10.92 -20.89
N THR A 176 -22.56 9.87 -21.47
CA THR A 176 -22.98 8.48 -21.23
C THR A 176 -22.60 7.96 -19.84
N SER A 177 -21.97 8.79 -19.01
CA SER A 177 -21.43 8.38 -17.72
C SER A 177 -22.53 8.25 -16.66
N ALA A 178 -22.46 7.20 -15.85
CA ALA A 178 -23.32 7.00 -14.68
C ALA A 178 -23.36 8.24 -13.75
N GLN A 179 -24.45 8.40 -12.99
CA GLN A 179 -24.73 9.53 -12.10
C GLN A 179 -23.59 9.86 -11.11
N ARG A 180 -22.79 8.86 -10.73
CA ARG A 180 -21.55 9.02 -9.93
C ARG A 180 -20.46 9.89 -10.58
N ASN A 181 -20.57 10.20 -11.87
CA ASN A 181 -19.59 10.99 -12.62
C ASN A 181 -20.09 12.42 -12.96
N LYS A 182 -21.22 12.85 -12.38
CA LYS A 182 -21.89 14.12 -12.72
C LYS A 182 -21.03 15.37 -12.46
N GLY A 183 -19.99 15.28 -11.62
CA GLY A 183 -19.07 16.38 -11.31
C GLY A 183 -17.89 16.55 -12.27
N TYR A 184 -17.67 15.62 -13.21
CA TYR A 184 -16.49 15.65 -14.07
C TYR A 184 -16.76 16.31 -15.43
N THR A 185 -15.90 17.22 -15.87
CA THR A 185 -16.04 18.02 -17.10
C THR A 185 -15.39 17.39 -18.33
N GLY A 186 -14.49 16.41 -18.14
CA GLY A 186 -13.64 15.82 -19.18
C GLY A 186 -14.32 14.87 -20.16
N ALA A 187 -15.53 15.20 -20.61
CA ALA A 187 -16.14 14.46 -21.70
C ALA A 187 -15.30 14.54 -22.97
N ASP A 188 -15.18 13.40 -23.63
CA ASP A 188 -14.41 13.18 -24.85
C ASP A 188 -12.90 13.49 -24.75
N HIS A 189 -12.37 13.74 -23.56
CA HIS A 189 -10.92 13.86 -23.33
C HIS A 189 -10.25 12.48 -23.40
N ILE A 190 -8.98 12.43 -23.76
CA ILE A 190 -8.22 11.17 -23.84
C ILE A 190 -6.78 11.37 -23.39
N LEU A 191 -6.25 10.40 -22.66
CA LEU A 191 -4.83 10.31 -22.33
C LEU A 191 -4.15 9.32 -23.27
N LEU A 192 -3.11 9.75 -23.97
CA LEU A 192 -2.33 8.92 -24.88
C LEU A 192 -0.84 9.02 -24.55
N TYR A 193 -0.11 7.92 -24.75
CA TYR A 193 1.35 7.99 -24.77
C TYR A 193 1.80 8.69 -26.05
N ALA A 194 2.66 9.69 -25.91
CA ALA A 194 3.33 10.33 -27.02
C ALA A 194 4.14 9.26 -27.77
N ILE A 195 4.01 9.30 -29.10
CA ILE A 195 4.84 8.53 -30.01
C ILE A 195 6.03 9.43 -30.30
N ASN A 196 7.21 9.07 -29.77
CA ASN A 196 8.48 9.68 -30.15
C ASN A 196 8.91 9.16 -31.53
#